data_AF-A0A1H9DF87-F1
#
_entry.id   AF-A0A1H9DF87-F1
#
_cell.length_a   1.000
_cell.length_b   1.000
_cell.length_c   1.000
_cell.angle_alpha   90.00
_cell.angle_beta   90.00
_cell.angle_gamma   90.00
#
_symmetry.space_group_name_H-M   'P 1'
#
loop_
_entity.id
_entity.type
_entity.pdbx_description
1 polymer ?
#
loop_
_entity_poly.entity_id
_entity_poly.type
_entity_poly.pdbx_seq_one_letter_code
_entity_poly.pdbx_strand_id
1 'polypeptide(L)'
;MGYPQRFIFSEKEPINCYVSSINKLDDFLHRTYNISKENKKSFVMMYFSDHGMTVDNSDRPVRHGNTEKQNYHVPFFVLADDLTEHTQIDTPISAFQFINIFGYYAGITSQQINPINVLDTKPKNIQVFNGTEMVDYQGLSNSTPLY
;
A
#
# COMPACT_ATOMS: atom_id res chain seq x y z
N MET A 1 3.50 -23.22 -4.16
CA MET A 1 3.64 -22.77 -5.56
C MET A 1 4.97 -22.04 -5.67
N GLY A 2 5.77 -22.33 -6.69
CA GLY A 2 7.15 -21.87 -6.80
C GLY A 2 7.28 -20.43 -7.29
N TYR A 3 8.29 -19.74 -6.79
CA TYR A 3 8.72 -18.42 -7.23
C TYR A 3 9.61 -18.54 -8.49
N PRO A 4 9.54 -17.60 -9.45
CA PRO A 4 8.65 -16.45 -9.53
C PRO A 4 7.25 -16.84 -10.03
N GLN A 5 6.21 -16.18 -9.51
CA GLN A 5 4.84 -16.32 -10.00
C GLN A 5 4.71 -15.70 -11.40
N ARG A 6 4.14 -16.45 -12.36
CA ARG A 6 4.00 -15.98 -13.75
C ARG A 6 2.53 -15.74 -14.06
N PHE A 7 2.12 -14.48 -14.02
CA PHE A 7 0.77 -14.07 -14.40
C PHE A 7 0.77 -13.72 -15.90
N ILE A 8 -0.12 -14.36 -16.67
CA ILE A 8 -0.27 -14.11 -18.11
C ILE A 8 -1.74 -13.83 -18.39
N PHE A 9 -2.06 -12.56 -18.63
CA PHE A 9 -3.31 -12.11 -19.22
C PHE A 9 -3.13 -12.10 -20.74
N SER A 10 -3.89 -12.95 -21.45
CA SER A 10 -3.85 -13.00 -22.92
C SER A 10 -4.18 -11.62 -23.50
N GLU A 11 -3.33 -11.15 -24.43
CA GLU A 11 -3.50 -9.89 -25.17
C GLU A 11 -3.46 -8.58 -24.35
N LYS A 12 -3.03 -8.62 -23.07
CA LYS A 12 -2.90 -7.43 -22.22
C LYS A 12 -1.46 -7.20 -21.75
N GLU A 13 -0.54 -7.00 -22.69
CA GLU A 13 0.90 -6.83 -22.40
C GLU A 13 1.21 -5.76 -21.34
N PRO A 14 0.60 -4.55 -21.37
CA PRO A 14 0.92 -3.55 -20.35
C PRO A 14 0.47 -3.96 -18.94
N ILE A 15 -0.64 -4.71 -18.83
CA ILE A 15 -1.10 -5.28 -17.55
C ILE A 15 -0.16 -6.38 -17.08
N ASN A 16 0.33 -7.24 -17.99
CA ASN A 16 1.35 -8.23 -17.66
C ASN A 16 2.63 -7.57 -17.12
N CYS A 17 3.06 -6.48 -17.75
CA CYS A 17 4.22 -5.69 -17.29
C CYS A 17 3.99 -5.07 -15.90
N TYR A 18 2.78 -4.55 -15.64
CA TYR A 18 2.41 -4.03 -14.33
C TYR A 18 2.40 -5.11 -13.24
N VAL A 19 1.79 -6.27 -13.49
CA VAL A 19 1.77 -7.37 -12.51
C VAL A 19 3.19 -7.94 -12.29
N SER A 20 4.01 -7.98 -13.34
CA SER A 20 5.42 -8.35 -13.24
C SER A 20 6.23 -7.40 -12.36
N SER A 21 5.95 -6.09 -12.38
CA SER A 21 6.61 -5.14 -11.48
C SER A 21 6.20 -5.32 -10.02
N ILE A 22 4.93 -5.66 -9.76
CA ILE A 22 4.43 -6.01 -8.43
C ILE A 22 5.15 -7.26 -7.90
N ASN A 23 5.33 -8.30 -8.74
CA ASN A 23 6.11 -9.47 -8.36
C ASN A 23 7.55 -9.09 -8.00
N LYS A 24 8.23 -8.30 -8.85
CA LYS A 24 9.60 -7.85 -8.53
C LYS A 24 9.69 -7.05 -7.23
N LEU A 25 8.65 -6.29 -6.88
CA LEU A 25 8.55 -5.59 -5.61
C LEU A 25 8.44 -6.58 -4.43
N ASP A 26 7.60 -7.61 -4.53
CA ASP A 26 7.50 -8.68 -3.53
C ASP A 26 8.87 -9.32 -3.27
N ASP A 27 9.59 -9.64 -4.35
CA ASP A 27 10.96 -10.19 -4.28
C ASP A 27 11.93 -9.24 -3.55
N PHE A 28 11.84 -7.95 -3.84
CA PHE A 28 12.68 -6.92 -3.23
C PHE A 28 12.41 -6.79 -1.73
N LEU A 29 11.13 -6.80 -1.34
CA LEU A 29 10.72 -6.74 0.06
C LEU A 29 11.18 -7.99 0.82
N HIS A 30 11.02 -9.18 0.22
CA HIS A 30 11.49 -10.44 0.79
C HIS A 30 13.01 -10.41 1.06
N ARG A 31 13.81 -9.95 0.08
CA ARG A 31 15.26 -9.82 0.25
C ARG A 31 15.63 -8.79 1.31
N THR A 32 14.98 -7.64 1.32
CA THR A 32 15.23 -6.59 2.30
C THR A 32 14.92 -7.09 3.71
N TYR A 33 13.82 -7.84 3.89
CA TYR A 33 13.47 -8.44 5.17
C TYR A 33 14.53 -9.43 5.66
N ASN A 34 15.02 -10.31 4.76
CA ASN A 34 16.06 -11.27 5.11
C ASN A 34 17.38 -10.60 5.51
N ILE A 35 17.80 -9.54 4.80
CA ILE A 35 18.98 -8.75 5.17
C ILE A 35 18.81 -8.14 6.57
N SER A 36 17.65 -7.53 6.86
CA SER A 36 17.37 -6.98 8.19
C SER A 36 17.43 -8.05 9.27
N LYS A 37 16.86 -9.23 9.01
CA LYS A 37 16.85 -10.38 9.92
C LYS A 37 18.24 -10.95 10.19
N GLU A 38 19.10 -11.04 9.18
CA GLU A 38 20.48 -11.55 9.32
C GLU A 38 21.35 -10.68 10.23
N ASN A 39 21.03 -9.38 10.34
CA ASN A 39 21.74 -8.46 11.24
C ASN A 39 21.49 -8.74 12.73
N LYS A 40 20.56 -9.63 13.10
CA LYS A 40 20.23 -10.04 14.49
C LYS A 40 19.92 -8.86 15.42
N LYS A 41 19.37 -7.78 14.87
CA LYS A 41 18.87 -6.61 15.61
C LYS A 41 17.37 -6.53 15.42
N SER A 42 16.68 -5.96 16.40
CA SER A 42 15.26 -5.68 16.23
C SER A 42 15.04 -4.66 15.13
N PHE A 43 14.02 -4.89 14.31
CA PHE A 43 13.67 -4.03 13.19
C PHE A 43 12.18 -4.06 12.90
N VAL A 44 11.71 -2.96 12.32
CA VAL A 44 10.40 -2.86 11.70
C VAL A 44 10.61 -2.46 10.24
N MET A 45 9.94 -3.16 9.33
CA MET A 45 9.81 -2.80 7.93
C MET A 45 8.37 -2.38 7.68
N MET A 46 8.21 -1.13 7.25
CA MET A 46 6.92 -0.56 6.87
C MET A 46 6.94 -0.25 5.38
N TYR A 47 5.92 -0.68 4.66
CA TYR A 47 5.78 -0.38 3.24
C TYR A 47 4.39 0.19 2.96
N PHE A 48 4.35 1.25 2.14
CA PHE A 48 3.16 1.73 1.47
C PHE A 48 3.54 2.28 0.09
N SER A 49 2.60 2.24 -0.86
CA SER A 49 2.75 2.95 -2.14
C SER A 49 2.34 4.41 -1.97
N ASP A 50 3.00 5.32 -2.69
CA ASP A 50 2.67 6.75 -2.70
C ASP A 50 1.31 7.02 -3.37
N HIS A 51 1.01 6.28 -4.43
CA HIS A 51 -0.28 6.28 -5.11
C HIS A 51 -0.61 4.91 -5.69
N GLY A 52 -1.88 4.73 -6.05
CA GLY A 52 -2.36 3.59 -6.81
C GLY A 52 -2.35 3.85 -8.32
N MET A 53 -2.97 2.97 -9.09
CA MET A 53 -3.02 3.05 -10.55
C MET A 53 -4.42 2.72 -11.03
N THR A 54 -4.86 3.39 -12.08
CA THR A 54 -6.02 2.92 -12.86
C THR A 54 -5.58 1.72 -13.68
N VAL A 55 -6.31 0.62 -13.56
CA VAL A 55 -6.13 -0.58 -14.37
C VAL A 55 -7.46 -0.96 -15.01
N ASP A 56 -7.56 -0.86 -16.34
CA ASP A 56 -8.81 -1.05 -17.09
C ASP A 56 -8.58 -1.60 -18.52
N ASN A 57 -9.63 -1.64 -19.34
CA ASN A 57 -9.61 -2.15 -20.71
C ASN A 57 -9.42 -1.07 -21.79
N SER A 58 -8.99 0.14 -21.42
CA SER A 58 -8.72 1.21 -22.40
C SER A 58 -7.43 0.96 -23.19
N ASP A 59 -7.18 1.79 -24.22
CA ASP A 59 -5.92 1.77 -24.98
C ASP A 59 -4.67 2.06 -24.11
N ARG A 60 -4.87 2.66 -22.93
CA ARG A 60 -3.84 2.89 -21.90
C ARG A 60 -4.28 2.21 -20.60
N PRO A 61 -4.18 0.87 -20.55
CA PRO A 61 -4.86 0.06 -19.54
C PRO A 61 -4.18 0.11 -18.17
N VAL A 62 -3.00 0.72 -18.05
CA VAL A 62 -2.32 0.98 -16.77
C VAL A 62 -1.83 2.41 -16.79
N ARG A 63 -2.38 3.26 -15.91
CA ARG A 63 -2.02 4.68 -15.85
C ARG A 63 -2.20 5.28 -14.46
N HIS A 64 -1.42 6.31 -14.18
CA HIS A 64 -1.64 7.15 -13.01
C HIS A 64 -2.89 8.03 -13.26
N GLY A 65 -3.65 8.29 -12.20
CA GLY A 65 -4.88 9.07 -12.21
C GLY A 65 -5.16 9.63 -10.83
N ASN A 66 -6.23 10.41 -10.70
CA ASN A 66 -6.62 11.10 -9.47
C ASN A 66 -8.16 11.20 -9.32
N THR A 67 -8.91 10.43 -10.11
CA THR A 67 -10.38 10.53 -10.17
C THR A 67 -11.07 9.30 -9.61
N GLU A 68 -10.35 8.18 -9.48
CA GLU A 68 -10.92 6.89 -9.11
C GLU A 68 -10.37 6.42 -7.77
N LYS A 69 -11.14 5.60 -7.04
CA LYS A 69 -10.74 5.02 -5.76
C LYS A 69 -9.42 4.26 -5.86
N GLN A 70 -9.19 3.54 -6.95
CA GLN A 70 -7.97 2.76 -7.21
C GLN A 70 -6.71 3.61 -7.31
N ASN A 71 -6.83 4.92 -7.57
CA ASN A 71 -5.68 5.83 -7.56
C ASN A 71 -5.18 6.14 -6.15
N TYR A 72 -6.00 5.89 -5.13
CA TYR A 72 -5.70 6.19 -3.72
C TYR A 72 -5.69 4.95 -2.83
N HIS A 73 -6.30 3.85 -3.27
CA HIS A 73 -6.31 2.59 -2.55
C HIS A 73 -4.99 1.84 -2.78
N VAL A 74 -4.05 2.03 -1.86
CA VAL A 74 -2.69 1.51 -1.93
C VAL A 74 -2.44 0.41 -0.90
N PRO A 75 -1.52 -0.53 -1.17
CA PRO A 75 -1.08 -1.49 -0.16
C PRO A 75 -0.39 -0.77 1.00
N PHE A 76 -0.65 -1.23 2.22
CA PHE A 76 0.09 -0.85 3.42
C PHE A 76 0.24 -2.08 4.31
N PHE A 77 1.46 -2.36 4.75
CA PHE A 77 1.73 -3.43 5.71
C PHE A 77 2.97 -3.13 6.55
N VAL A 78 3.03 -3.81 7.68
CA VAL A 78 4.14 -3.74 8.64
C VAL A 78 4.64 -5.16 8.88
N LEU A 79 5.95 -5.35 8.79
CA LEU A 79 6.66 -6.55 9.16
C LEU A 79 7.65 -6.19 10.27
N ALA A 80 7.89 -7.06 11.23
CA ALA A 80 8.91 -6.86 12.25
C ALA A 80 9.51 -8.20 12.65
N ASP A 81 10.68 -8.17 13.31
CA ASP A 81 11.39 -9.39 13.69
C ASP A 81 10.67 -10.22 14.78
N ASP A 82 9.81 -9.58 15.57
CA ASP A 82 9.06 -10.16 16.68
C ASP A 82 7.59 -10.48 16.34
N LEU A 83 7.11 -10.11 15.15
CA LEU A 83 5.76 -10.45 14.69
C LEU A 83 5.72 -11.90 14.17
N THR A 84 5.04 -12.77 14.90
CA THR A 84 4.85 -14.19 14.54
C THR A 84 3.51 -14.50 13.91
N GLU A 85 2.55 -13.58 14.02
CA GLU A 85 1.17 -13.76 13.56
C GLU A 85 0.85 -12.80 12.40
N HIS A 86 0.07 -13.29 11.44
CA HIS A 86 -0.45 -12.46 10.36
C HIS A 86 -1.81 -11.88 10.75
N THR A 87 -1.88 -10.55 10.89
CA THR A 87 -3.12 -9.83 11.21
C THR A 87 -3.56 -8.98 10.02
N GLN A 88 -4.77 -9.22 9.52
CA GLN A 88 -5.39 -8.38 8.51
C GLN A 88 -6.23 -7.29 9.20
N ILE A 89 -6.09 -6.04 8.73
CA ILE A 89 -6.82 -4.88 9.23
C ILE A 89 -7.66 -4.33 8.09
N ASP A 90 -8.99 -4.46 8.19
CA ASP A 90 -9.93 -3.99 7.17
C ASP A 90 -10.35 -2.53 7.37
N THR A 91 -9.94 -1.90 8.48
CA THR A 91 -10.20 -0.48 8.71
C THR A 91 -9.30 0.36 7.81
N PRO A 92 -9.86 1.21 6.93
CA PRO A 92 -9.05 2.01 6.03
C PRO A 92 -8.34 3.13 6.80
N ILE A 93 -7.10 3.40 6.40
CA ILE A 93 -6.21 4.38 7.04
C ILE A 93 -5.76 5.38 5.98
N SER A 94 -5.66 6.66 6.37
CA SER A 94 -5.14 7.70 5.49
C SER A 94 -3.63 7.86 5.64
N ALA A 95 -2.91 7.97 4.52
CA ALA A 95 -1.48 8.30 4.51
C ALA A 95 -1.17 9.66 5.17
N PHE A 96 -2.15 10.56 5.32
CA PHE A 96 -1.98 11.79 6.11
C PHE A 96 -1.67 11.51 7.59
N GLN A 97 -1.95 10.30 8.08
CA GLN A 97 -1.60 9.86 9.44
C GLN A 97 -0.23 9.17 9.51
N PHE A 98 0.55 9.15 8.41
CA PHE A 98 1.81 8.42 8.33
C PHE A 98 2.78 8.78 9.47
N ILE A 99 2.97 10.07 9.76
CA ILE A 99 3.90 10.51 10.82
C ILE A 99 3.45 10.01 12.19
N ASN A 100 2.15 9.92 12.45
CA ASN A 100 1.60 9.38 13.69
C ASN A 100 1.84 7.87 13.80
N ILE A 101 1.65 7.14 12.68
CA ILE A 101 1.84 5.68 12.61
C ILE A 101 3.33 5.34 12.73
N PHE A 102 4.18 6.00 11.95
CA PHE A 102 5.62 5.87 12.03
C PHE A 102 6.12 6.18 13.43
N GLY A 103 5.64 7.26 14.05
CA GLY A 103 6.01 7.63 15.41
C GLY A 103 5.70 6.54 16.44
N TYR A 104 4.56 5.84 16.28
CA TYR A 104 4.21 4.70 17.13
C TYR A 104 5.21 3.56 17.00
N TYR A 105 5.48 3.10 15.78
CA TYR A 105 6.40 1.98 15.52
C TYR A 105 7.88 2.32 15.79
N ALA A 106 8.27 3.58 15.62
CA ALA A 106 9.63 4.05 15.93
C ALA A 106 9.85 4.36 17.41
N GLY A 107 8.81 4.28 18.26
CA GLY A 107 8.89 4.65 19.68
C GLY A 107 9.11 6.14 19.92
N ILE A 108 8.72 7.00 18.97
CA ILE A 108 8.89 8.44 19.05
C ILE A 108 7.74 9.05 19.85
N THR A 109 8.10 9.74 20.94
CA THR A 109 7.17 10.55 21.73
C THR A 109 7.44 12.03 21.51
N SER A 110 6.43 12.79 21.08
CA SER A 110 6.51 14.24 20.90
C SER A 110 5.19 14.90 21.25
N GLN A 111 5.22 16.14 21.76
CA GLN A 111 4.00 16.93 21.97
C GLN A 111 3.28 17.29 20.66
N GLN A 112 4.00 17.25 19.53
CA GLN A 112 3.47 17.60 18.21
C GLN A 112 2.95 16.39 17.43
N ILE A 113 3.34 15.17 17.83
CA ILE A 113 3.01 13.93 17.13
C ILE A 113 2.31 13.02 18.11
N ASN A 114 1.00 12.83 17.93
CA ASN A 114 0.24 11.86 18.70
C ASN A 114 0.40 10.47 18.05
N PRO A 115 1.12 9.49 18.63
CA PRO A 115 1.35 8.21 17.99
C PRO A 115 0.05 7.43 17.78
N ILE A 116 -0.07 6.71 16.64
CA ILE A 116 -1.24 5.90 16.31
C ILE A 116 -0.80 4.46 16.05
N ASN A 117 -1.32 3.54 16.86
CA ASN A 117 -1.31 2.12 16.55
C ASN A 117 -2.40 1.82 15.51
N VAL A 118 -2.01 1.18 14.41
CA VAL A 118 -2.93 0.82 13.31
C VAL A 118 -4.02 -0.16 13.78
N LEU A 119 -3.71 -1.02 14.77
CA LEU A 119 -4.65 -1.98 15.35
C LEU A 119 -5.77 -1.30 16.16
N ASP A 120 -5.52 -0.10 16.65
CA ASP A 120 -6.49 0.67 17.46
C ASP A 120 -7.28 1.68 16.63
N THR A 121 -7.06 1.70 15.30
CA THR A 121 -7.75 2.64 14.42
C THR A 121 -9.23 2.27 14.28
N LYS A 122 -10.06 3.31 14.21
CA LYS A 122 -11.50 3.19 13.97
C LYS A 122 -11.83 3.76 12.59
N PRO A 123 -12.89 3.26 11.92
CA PRO A 123 -13.35 3.84 10.68
C PRO A 123 -13.59 5.35 10.82
N LYS A 124 -13.06 6.11 9.87
CA LYS A 124 -13.25 7.56 9.76
C LYS A 124 -13.58 7.92 8.32
N ASN A 125 -14.14 9.11 8.13
CA ASN A 125 -14.21 9.66 6.78
C ASN A 125 -12.79 9.95 6.28
N ILE A 126 -12.47 9.52 5.06
CA ILE A 126 -11.15 9.68 4.47
C ILE A 126 -11.25 10.69 3.35
N GLN A 127 -10.40 11.70 3.40
CA GLN A 127 -10.23 12.64 2.30
C GLN A 127 -8.94 12.34 1.55
N VAL A 128 -8.97 12.59 0.24
CA VAL A 128 -7.82 12.45 -0.66
C VAL A 128 -7.65 13.73 -1.46
N PHE A 129 -6.41 14.05 -1.84
CA PHE A 129 -6.12 15.22 -2.66
C PHE A 129 -6.20 14.84 -4.14
N ASN A 130 -7.07 15.50 -4.90
CA ASN A 130 -7.24 15.25 -6.34
C ASN A 130 -6.30 16.08 -7.23
N GLY A 131 -5.31 16.77 -6.65
CA GLY A 131 -4.45 17.71 -7.38
C GLY A 131 -4.98 19.15 -7.38
N THR A 132 -6.23 19.37 -6.99
CA THR A 132 -6.85 20.70 -6.88
C THR A 132 -7.37 20.95 -5.46
N GLU A 133 -8.11 19.99 -4.89
CA GLU A 133 -8.72 20.11 -3.58
C GLU A 133 -8.80 18.77 -2.84
N MET A 134 -9.20 18.83 -1.57
CA MET A 134 -9.49 17.65 -0.76
C MET A 134 -10.93 17.18 -1.04
N VAL A 135 -11.08 15.95 -1.50
CA VAL A 135 -12.37 15.33 -1.79
C VAL A 135 -12.60 14.10 -0.91
N ASP A 136 -13.86 13.78 -0.66
CA ASP A 136 -14.22 12.54 0.06
C ASP A 136 -13.89 11.31 -0.80
N TYR A 137 -13.07 10.42 -0.27
CA TYR A 137 -12.69 9.17 -0.94
C TYR A 137 -13.91 8.32 -1.31
N GLN A 138 -14.94 8.30 -0.45
CA GLN A 138 -16.14 7.50 -0.71
C GLN A 138 -16.96 8.03 -1.89
N GLY A 139 -16.84 9.32 -2.20
CA GLY A 139 -17.49 9.97 -3.34
C GLY A 139 -16.83 9.71 -4.70
N LEU A 140 -15.64 9.12 -4.74
CA LEU A 140 -14.94 8.80 -5.98
C LEU A 140 -15.57 7.59 -6.69
N SER A 141 -15.49 7.59 -8.03
CA SER A 141 -15.88 6.43 -8.84
C SER A 141 -14.89 5.28 -8.68
N ASN A 142 -15.33 4.06 -8.94
CA ASN A 142 -14.41 2.94 -9.17
C ASN A 142 -14.03 2.91 -10.64
N SER A 143 -12.77 2.56 -10.95
CA SER A 143 -12.36 2.21 -12.31
C SER A 143 -13.16 1.01 -12.83
N THR A 144 -13.35 0.96 -14.14
CA THR A 144 -14.02 -0.14 -14.83
C THR A 144 -13.26 -1.45 -14.55
N PRO A 145 -13.94 -2.51 -14.04
CA PRO A 145 -13.31 -3.80 -13.81
C PRO A 145 -12.71 -4.40 -15.09
N LEU A 146 -11.68 -5.21 -14.93
CA LEU A 146 -11.08 -5.95 -16.06
C LEU A 146 -12.01 -7.05 -16.62
N TYR A 147 -13.14 -7.34 -15.96
CA TYR A 147 -14.16 -8.35 -16.29
C TYR A 147 -15.57 -7.91 -15.84
#